data_AF-A0A1B3XQH7-F1
#
_entry.id   AF-A0A1B3XQH7-F1
#
_cell.length_a   1.000
_cell.length_b   1.000
_cell.length_c   1.000
_cell.angle_alpha   90.00
_cell.angle_beta   90.00
_cell.angle_gamma   90.00
#
_symmetry.space_group_name_H-M   'P 1'
#
loop_
_entity.id
_entity.type
_entity.pdbx_description
1 polymer ?
#
loop_
_entity_poly.entity_id
_entity_poly.type
_entity_poly.pdbx_seq_one_letter_code
_entity_poly.pdbx_strand_id
1 'polypeptide(L)'
;MKVLYLTGYKAFEFGIFKNDHEAVRYIKKAIEQRLLPLVEDGLEWVIISGQLGTELWGAEVVFEMREHYEQLKLGVLTPFLKQEESWNETNQEYYRSILARADFVQSIFNKPYEGPEQLKMKNKYMIHKSDAMLIIFEAEKDGSAKYPYYEALKQAGNQPYPIYQVNFDDLQMAAEEGNWSEQ
;
A
#
# COMPACT_ATOMS: atom_id res chain seq x y z
N MET A 1 11.48 13.67 2.80
CA MET A 1 10.50 12.82 3.53
C MET A 1 11.17 11.48 3.79
N LYS A 2 10.96 10.81 4.93
CA LYS A 2 11.61 9.52 5.23
C LYS A 2 10.65 8.33 5.24
N VAL A 3 9.39 8.51 5.63
CA VAL A 3 8.42 7.40 5.76
C VAL A 3 7.14 7.68 4.99
N LEU A 4 6.77 6.79 4.07
CA LEU A 4 5.57 6.88 3.24
C LEU A 4 4.60 5.74 3.59
N TYR A 5 3.34 6.06 3.90
CA TYR A 5 2.29 5.05 4.01
C TYR A 5 1.69 4.74 2.64
N LEU A 6 1.85 3.51 2.17
CA LEU A 6 1.23 3.01 0.93
C LEU A 6 -0.06 2.23 1.26
N THR A 7 -1.17 2.60 0.63
CA THR A 7 -2.48 1.92 0.79
C THR A 7 -3.34 2.07 -0.46
N GLY A 8 -4.48 1.38 -0.52
CA GLY A 8 -5.46 1.58 -1.58
C GLY A 8 -6.57 0.57 -1.50
N TYR A 9 -7.25 0.35 -2.63
CA TYR A 9 -8.27 -0.68 -2.74
C TYR A 9 -7.72 -2.10 -2.51
N LYS A 10 -8.59 -2.95 -1.96
CA LYS A 10 -8.36 -4.40 -1.92
C LYS A 10 -8.50 -5.01 -3.30
N ALA A 11 -7.87 -6.17 -3.50
CA ALA A 11 -7.92 -6.88 -4.78
C ALA A 11 -9.35 -7.07 -5.33
N PHE A 12 -10.31 -7.49 -4.49
CA PHE A 12 -11.70 -7.67 -4.92
C PHE A 12 -12.43 -6.35 -5.26
N GLU A 13 -11.99 -5.21 -4.70
CA GLU A 13 -12.57 -3.89 -5.02
C GLU A 13 -12.16 -3.43 -6.42
N PHE A 14 -11.03 -3.95 -6.94
CA PHE A 14 -10.67 -3.86 -8.35
C PHE A 14 -11.34 -4.92 -9.24
N GLY A 15 -12.05 -5.89 -8.67
CA GLY A 15 -12.50 -7.08 -9.40
C GLY A 15 -11.38 -8.06 -9.76
N ILE A 16 -10.21 -7.95 -9.11
CA ILE A 16 -9.03 -8.79 -9.34
C ILE A 16 -9.01 -9.93 -8.32
N PHE A 17 -9.01 -11.17 -8.81
CA PHE A 17 -9.03 -12.38 -7.96
C PHE A 17 -7.73 -13.21 -8.04
N LYS A 18 -6.81 -12.82 -8.92
CA LYS A 18 -5.51 -13.48 -9.09
C LYS A 18 -4.41 -12.44 -9.27
N ASN A 19 -3.24 -12.72 -8.72
CA ASN A 19 -2.09 -11.80 -8.80
C ASN A 19 -1.44 -11.75 -10.18
N ASP A 20 -1.70 -12.73 -11.06
CA ASP A 20 -1.22 -12.77 -12.46
C ASP A 20 -2.11 -11.96 -13.41
N HIS A 21 -3.15 -11.28 -12.89
CA HIS A 21 -4.04 -10.47 -13.69
C HIS A 21 -3.30 -9.26 -14.27
N GLU A 22 -3.49 -8.97 -15.56
CA GLU A 22 -2.80 -7.90 -16.30
C GLU A 22 -2.88 -6.53 -15.60
N ALA A 23 -4.06 -6.16 -15.09
CA ALA A 23 -4.26 -4.93 -14.33
C ALA A 23 -3.32 -4.77 -13.11
N VAL A 24 -2.84 -5.86 -12.50
CA VAL A 24 -1.85 -5.80 -11.40
C VAL A 24 -0.54 -5.20 -11.90
N ARG A 25 -0.13 -5.51 -13.14
CA ARG A 25 1.08 -4.94 -13.75
C ARG A 25 0.98 -3.42 -13.86
N TYR A 26 -0.17 -2.91 -14.28
CA TYR A 26 -0.39 -1.47 -14.42
C TYR A 26 -0.46 -0.76 -13.08
N ILE A 27 -1.07 -1.40 -12.07
CA ILE A 27 -1.09 -0.90 -10.69
C ILE A 27 0.33 -0.81 -10.13
N LYS A 28 1.15 -1.86 -10.30
CA LYS A 28 2.54 -1.86 -9.87
C LYS A 28 3.35 -0.75 -10.55
N LYS A 29 3.21 -0.59 -11.86
CA LYS A 29 3.87 0.47 -12.63
C LYS A 29 3.49 1.86 -12.13
N ALA A 30 2.20 2.11 -11.87
CA ALA A 30 1.76 3.40 -11.32
C ALA A 30 2.34 3.66 -9.92
N ILE A 31 2.42 2.62 -9.06
CA ILE A 31 3.08 2.73 -7.75
C ILE A 31 4.56 3.07 -7.94
N GLU A 32 5.27 2.35 -8.81
CA GLU A 32 6.69 2.58 -9.09
C GLU A 32 6.96 4.00 -9.57
N GLN A 33 6.18 4.49 -10.55
CA GLN A 33 6.29 5.85 -11.08
C GLN A 33 6.09 6.93 -10.00
N ARG A 34 5.24 6.67 -9.00
CA ARG A 34 5.04 7.58 -7.87
C ARG A 34 6.13 7.44 -6.81
N LEU A 35 6.66 6.24 -6.58
CA LEU A 35 7.71 6.00 -5.60
C LEU A 35 9.07 6.51 -6.07
N LEU A 36 9.41 6.34 -7.35
CA LEU A 36 10.72 6.67 -7.91
C LEU A 36 11.23 8.07 -7.52
N PRO A 37 10.52 9.18 -7.83
CA PRO A 37 11.00 10.51 -7.45
C PRO A 37 11.07 10.70 -5.93
N LEU A 38 10.20 10.04 -5.16
CA LEU A 38 10.24 10.12 -3.70
C LEU A 38 11.49 9.44 -3.12
N VAL A 39 11.90 8.32 -3.71
CA VAL A 39 13.13 7.60 -3.36
C VAL A 39 14.36 8.41 -3.72
N GLU A 40 14.38 9.04 -4.90
CA GLU A 40 15.43 9.96 -5.32
C GLU A 40 15.53 11.19 -4.39
N ASP A 41 14.40 11.65 -3.86
CA ASP A 41 14.30 12.74 -2.87
C ASP A 41 14.50 12.27 -1.40
N GLY A 42 14.97 11.03 -1.20
CA GLY A 42 15.42 10.53 0.11
C GLY A 42 14.38 9.78 0.93
N LEU A 43 13.33 9.22 0.31
CA LEU A 43 12.44 8.25 0.97
C LEU A 43 13.23 7.00 1.40
N GLU A 44 13.08 6.62 2.67
CA GLU A 44 13.79 5.47 3.27
C GLU A 44 12.85 4.29 3.56
N TRP A 45 11.60 4.55 3.95
CA TRP A 45 10.65 3.53 4.37
C TRP A 45 9.31 3.67 3.66
N VAL A 46 8.86 2.59 3.05
CA VAL A 46 7.44 2.39 2.73
C VAL A 46 6.83 1.53 3.83
N ILE A 47 5.75 2.00 4.43
CA ILE A 47 4.99 1.22 5.42
C ILE A 47 3.65 0.80 4.84
N ILE A 48 3.22 -0.43 5.15
CA ILE A 48 1.91 -0.99 4.80
C ILE A 48 1.29 -1.68 6.01
N SER A 49 0.01 -2.05 5.92
CA SER A 49 -0.68 -2.84 6.95
C SER A 49 -0.81 -4.33 6.63
N GLY A 50 -0.44 -4.73 5.41
CA GLY A 50 -0.44 -6.12 4.96
C GLY A 50 -1.75 -6.56 4.30
N GLN A 51 -2.55 -5.61 3.81
CA GLN A 51 -3.83 -5.91 3.17
C GLN A 51 -3.67 -6.46 1.74
N LEU A 52 -4.42 -7.51 1.37
CA LEU A 52 -4.48 -8.02 -0.01
C LEU A 52 -4.89 -6.93 -1.01
N GLY A 53 -4.18 -6.83 -2.13
CA GLY A 53 -4.38 -5.80 -3.15
C GLY A 53 -3.23 -4.81 -3.19
N THR A 54 -3.55 -3.51 -3.26
CA THR A 54 -2.57 -2.42 -3.46
C THR A 54 -1.37 -2.50 -2.52
N GLU A 55 -1.58 -2.80 -1.23
CA GLU A 55 -0.47 -2.82 -0.27
C GLU A 55 0.54 -3.95 -0.56
N LEU A 56 0.07 -5.17 -0.83
CA LEU A 56 1.00 -6.28 -1.12
C LEU A 56 1.66 -6.13 -2.50
N TRP A 57 0.93 -5.67 -3.52
CA TRP A 57 1.54 -5.37 -4.83
C TRP A 57 2.58 -4.25 -4.72
N GLY A 58 2.29 -3.25 -3.88
CA GLY A 58 3.24 -2.20 -3.55
C GLY A 58 4.49 -2.70 -2.82
N ALA A 59 4.35 -3.71 -1.95
CA ALA A 59 5.52 -4.37 -1.34
C ALA A 59 6.40 -5.05 -2.39
N GLU A 60 5.81 -5.71 -3.40
CA GLU A 60 6.58 -6.30 -4.50
C GLU A 60 7.36 -5.22 -5.28
N VAL A 61 6.73 -4.09 -5.60
CA VAL A 61 7.41 -2.95 -6.23
C VAL A 61 8.56 -2.44 -5.36
N VAL A 62 8.35 -2.30 -4.04
CA VAL A 62 9.41 -1.89 -3.12
C VAL A 62 10.58 -2.89 -3.14
N PHE A 63 10.32 -4.19 -3.24
CA PHE A 63 11.39 -5.18 -3.34
C PHE A 63 12.15 -5.11 -4.66
N GLU A 64 11.46 -4.88 -5.78
CA GLU A 64 12.07 -4.69 -7.10
C GLU A 64 12.96 -3.44 -7.11
N MET A 65 12.46 -2.32 -6.59
CA MET A 65 13.22 -1.05 -6.54
C MET A 65 14.50 -1.14 -5.70
N ARG A 66 14.55 -2.00 -4.67
CA ARG A 66 15.75 -2.15 -3.82
C ARG A 66 16.97 -2.66 -4.56
N GLU A 67 16.80 -3.32 -5.69
CA GLU A 67 17.92 -3.75 -6.53
C GLU A 67 18.77 -2.56 -7.00
N HIS A 68 18.17 -1.36 -7.04
CA HIS A 68 18.82 -0.11 -7.42
C HIS A 68 18.88 0.93 -6.29
N TYR A 69 18.03 0.79 -5.26
CA TYR A 69 17.91 1.71 -4.13
C TYR A 69 18.01 0.97 -2.78
N GLU A 70 19.22 0.55 -2.42
CA GLU A 70 19.49 -0.28 -1.22
C GLU A 70 19.01 0.35 0.11
N GLN A 71 18.84 1.68 0.17
CA GLN A 71 18.34 2.37 1.35
C GLN A 71 16.84 2.15 1.60
N LEU A 72 16.08 1.76 0.57
CA LEU A 72 14.63 1.63 0.62
C LEU A 72 14.22 0.38 1.40
N LYS A 73 13.34 0.57 2.38
CA LYS A 73 12.87 -0.48 3.29
C LYS A 73 11.36 -0.57 3.34
N LEU A 74 10.86 -1.71 3.79
CA LEU A 74 9.45 -2.07 3.91
C LEU A 74 9.18 -2.40 5.36
N GLY A 75 8.27 -1.63 5.95
CA GLY A 75 7.67 -1.94 7.25
C GLY A 75 6.25 -2.48 7.07
N VAL A 76 5.93 -3.60 7.69
CA VAL A 76 4.57 -4.14 7.73
C VAL A 76 4.02 -4.03 9.15
N LEU A 77 3.07 -3.11 9.32
CA LEU A 77 2.42 -2.80 10.58
C LEU A 77 1.00 -3.37 10.60
N THR A 78 0.86 -4.64 10.98
CA THR A 78 -0.43 -5.32 10.92
C THR A 78 -1.39 -4.75 11.97
N PRO A 79 -2.70 -4.68 11.69
CA PRO A 79 -3.66 -4.18 12.67
C PRO A 79 -3.76 -5.10 13.90
N PHE A 80 -3.61 -6.41 13.73
CA PHE A 80 -3.71 -7.41 14.79
C PHE A 80 -2.96 -8.68 14.40
N LEU A 81 -2.86 -9.63 15.33
CA LEU A 81 -2.24 -10.94 15.10
C LEU A 81 -3.09 -11.80 14.16
N LYS A 82 -2.44 -12.62 13.31
CA LYS A 82 -3.09 -13.61 12.43
C LYS A 82 -4.16 -13.03 11.50
N GLN A 83 -3.92 -11.84 10.95
CA GLN A 83 -4.92 -11.18 10.11
C GLN A 83 -5.33 -11.99 8.87
N GLU A 84 -4.47 -12.89 8.42
CA GLU A 84 -4.66 -13.72 7.25
C GLU A 84 -5.46 -15.00 7.52
N GLU A 85 -5.81 -15.32 8.78
CA GLU A 85 -6.33 -16.63 9.18
C GLU A 85 -7.62 -17.05 8.44
N SER A 86 -8.38 -16.08 7.93
CA SER A 86 -9.62 -16.31 7.19
C SER A 86 -9.44 -16.36 5.66
N TRP A 87 -8.24 -16.14 5.15
CA TRP A 87 -7.95 -16.16 3.71
C TRP A 87 -7.72 -17.58 3.21
N ASN A 88 -7.85 -17.80 1.90
CA ASN A 88 -7.45 -19.07 1.29
C ASN A 88 -5.93 -19.28 1.37
N GLU A 89 -5.48 -20.52 1.19
CA GLU A 89 -4.07 -20.91 1.33
C GLU A 89 -3.14 -20.09 0.42
N THR A 90 -3.50 -19.92 -0.85
CA THR A 90 -2.73 -19.10 -1.81
C THR A 90 -2.52 -17.67 -1.31
N ASN A 91 -3.55 -17.03 -0.76
CA ASN A 91 -3.46 -15.68 -0.23
C ASN A 91 -2.65 -15.62 1.07
N GLN A 92 -2.75 -16.65 1.92
CA GLN A 92 -1.91 -16.75 3.12
C GLN A 92 -0.44 -16.92 2.76
N GLU A 93 -0.12 -17.80 1.81
CA GLU A 93 1.24 -18.00 1.30
C GLU A 93 1.81 -16.73 0.69
N TYR A 94 1.04 -16.05 -0.17
CA TYR A 94 1.44 -14.79 -0.77
C TYR A 94 1.77 -13.75 0.31
N TYR A 95 0.86 -13.53 1.25
CA TYR A 95 1.07 -12.61 2.37
C TYR A 95 2.30 -12.96 3.22
N ARG A 96 2.46 -14.23 3.59
CA ARG A 96 3.62 -14.69 4.40
C ARG A 96 4.93 -14.51 3.65
N SER A 97 4.95 -14.67 2.33
CA SER A 97 6.14 -14.42 1.52
C SER A 97 6.56 -12.95 1.53
N ILE A 98 5.59 -12.02 1.53
CA ILE A 98 5.85 -10.58 1.71
C ILE A 98 6.41 -10.32 3.11
N LEU A 99 5.79 -10.87 4.16
CA LEU A 99 6.26 -10.68 5.54
C LEU A 99 7.70 -11.18 5.74
N ALA A 100 8.05 -12.32 5.15
CA ALA A 100 9.38 -12.92 5.28
C ALA A 100 10.49 -12.06 4.65
N ARG A 101 10.15 -11.18 3.71
CA ARG A 101 11.08 -10.28 3.00
C ARG A 101 11.08 -8.85 3.56
N ALA A 102 10.12 -8.50 4.41
CA ALA A 102 10.03 -7.17 4.99
C ALA A 102 11.15 -6.93 6.02
N ASP A 103 11.68 -5.71 6.08
CA ASP A 103 12.74 -5.32 7.02
C ASP A 103 12.22 -5.18 8.44
N PHE A 104 10.92 -4.93 8.58
CA PHE A 104 10.26 -4.78 9.86
C PHE A 104 8.83 -5.30 9.79
N VAL A 105 8.44 -6.14 10.75
CA VAL A 105 7.05 -6.62 10.89
C VAL A 105 6.64 -6.51 12.35
N GLN A 106 5.54 -5.79 12.62
CA GLN A 106 4.98 -5.70 13.97
C GLN A 106 3.45 -5.55 13.90
N SER A 107 2.74 -6.18 14.83
CA SER A 107 1.31 -5.93 15.03
C SER A 107 1.09 -4.76 15.98
N ILE A 108 0.22 -3.82 15.57
CA ILE A 108 -0.19 -2.67 16.39
C ILE A 108 -0.88 -3.15 17.66
N PHE A 109 -1.74 -4.17 17.53
CA PHE A 109 -2.36 -4.85 18.65
C PHE A 109 -1.78 -6.27 18.75
N ASN A 110 -1.17 -6.59 19.90
CA ASN A 110 -0.64 -7.93 20.19
C ASN A 110 -1.75 -8.90 20.63
N LYS A 111 -2.82 -8.98 19.85
CA LYS A 111 -4.01 -9.83 20.04
C LYS A 111 -4.72 -10.05 18.70
N PRO A 112 -5.56 -11.09 18.55
CA PRO A 112 -6.36 -11.31 17.35
C PRO A 112 -7.40 -10.21 17.10
N TYR A 113 -8.19 -10.36 16.05
CA TYR A 113 -9.29 -9.44 15.75
C TYR A 113 -10.36 -9.46 16.86
N GLU A 114 -10.67 -8.30 17.40
CA GLU A 114 -11.72 -8.08 18.40
C GLU A 114 -12.81 -7.13 17.90
N GLY A 115 -12.53 -6.31 16.88
CA GLY A 115 -13.54 -5.46 16.28
C GLY A 115 -13.02 -4.29 15.46
N PRO A 116 -13.94 -3.49 14.87
CA PRO A 116 -13.61 -2.42 13.93
C PRO A 116 -12.70 -1.32 14.49
N GLU A 117 -12.62 -1.19 15.81
CA GLU A 117 -11.75 -0.20 16.46
C GLU A 117 -10.28 -0.45 16.17
N GLN A 118 -9.84 -1.71 16.03
CA GLN A 118 -8.46 -2.02 15.65
C GLN A 118 -8.13 -1.49 14.25
N LEU A 119 -9.08 -1.57 13.31
CA LEU A 119 -8.91 -1.07 11.95
C LEU A 119 -8.86 0.47 11.93
N LYS A 120 -9.73 1.13 12.70
CA LYS A 120 -9.74 2.59 12.86
C LYS A 120 -8.43 3.09 13.48
N MET A 121 -7.99 2.44 14.56
CA MET A 121 -6.74 2.78 15.23
C MET A 121 -5.53 2.52 14.32
N LYS A 122 -5.55 1.45 13.52
CA LYS A 122 -4.54 1.21 12.49
C LYS A 122 -4.47 2.36 11.49
N ASN A 123 -5.60 2.89 10.99
CA ASN A 123 -5.57 4.04 10.07
C ASN A 123 -4.85 5.23 10.70
N LYS A 124 -5.24 5.61 11.92
CA LYS A 124 -4.61 6.70 12.68
C LYS A 124 -3.13 6.46 12.93
N TYR A 125 -2.77 5.25 13.34
CA TYR A 125 -1.40 4.88 13.65
C TYR A 125 -0.49 4.97 12.41
N MET A 126 -0.94 4.45 11.25
CA MET A 126 -0.17 4.51 10.01
C MET A 126 0.10 5.96 9.58
N ILE A 127 -0.91 6.82 9.65
CA ILE A 127 -0.78 8.25 9.33
C ILE A 127 0.17 8.94 10.31
N HIS A 128 0.04 8.66 11.61
CA HIS A 128 0.92 9.23 12.63
C HIS A 128 2.38 8.76 12.51
N LYS A 129 2.62 7.57 11.94
CA LYS A 129 3.95 6.98 11.75
C LYS A 129 4.58 7.28 10.39
N SER A 130 3.89 8.00 9.52
CA SER A 130 4.39 8.40 8.21
C SER A 130 4.46 9.91 8.07
N ASP A 131 5.25 10.36 7.12
CA ASP A 131 5.37 11.76 6.75
C ASP A 131 4.39 12.13 5.61
N ALA A 132 3.99 11.13 4.80
CA ALA A 132 3.00 11.27 3.74
C ALA A 132 2.30 9.95 3.44
N MET A 133 1.30 9.99 2.56
CA MET A 133 0.57 8.85 2.05
C MET A 133 0.65 8.76 0.52
N LEU A 134 0.86 7.56 -0.01
CA LEU A 134 0.54 7.20 -1.40
C LEU A 134 -0.69 6.29 -1.38
N ILE A 135 -1.73 6.68 -2.10
CA ILE A 135 -3.00 5.96 -2.08
C ILE A 135 -3.59 5.77 -3.46
N ILE A 136 -3.92 4.53 -3.81
CA ILE A 136 -4.73 4.22 -4.99
C ILE A 136 -6.19 4.26 -4.58
N PHE A 137 -6.88 5.34 -4.94
CA PHE A 137 -8.25 5.60 -4.54
C PHE A 137 -8.92 6.63 -5.45
N GLU A 138 -10.24 6.51 -5.60
CA GLU A 138 -11.09 7.45 -6.31
C GLU A 138 -12.08 8.04 -5.31
N ALA A 139 -12.03 9.35 -5.07
CA ALA A 139 -12.80 9.98 -3.99
C ALA A 139 -14.32 9.84 -4.18
N GLU A 140 -14.77 9.70 -5.43
CA GLU A 140 -16.18 9.52 -5.80
C GLU A 140 -16.68 8.08 -5.62
N LYS A 141 -15.78 7.10 -5.49
CA LYS A 141 -16.16 5.69 -5.32
C LYS A 141 -16.13 5.29 -3.85
N ASP A 142 -17.03 4.39 -3.49
CA ASP A 142 -17.01 3.78 -2.17
C ASP A 142 -15.95 2.67 -2.10
N GLY A 143 -15.50 2.37 -0.89
CA GLY A 143 -14.49 1.33 -0.68
C GLY A 143 -13.72 1.49 0.62
N SER A 144 -12.96 0.46 0.95
CA SER A 144 -12.21 0.38 2.20
C SER A 144 -11.07 1.41 2.28
N ALA A 145 -10.53 1.83 1.14
CA ALA A 145 -9.52 2.88 1.02
C ALA A 145 -10.01 4.27 1.45
N LYS A 146 -11.34 4.49 1.47
CA LYS A 146 -11.97 5.73 1.93
C LYS A 146 -11.61 6.08 3.37
N TYR A 147 -11.51 5.07 4.24
CA TYR A 147 -11.23 5.28 5.67
C TYR A 147 -9.84 5.86 5.94
N PRO A 148 -8.72 5.28 5.46
CA PRO A 148 -7.41 5.90 5.61
C PRO A 148 -7.31 7.24 4.86
N TYR A 149 -7.96 7.39 3.69
CA TYR A 149 -7.95 8.65 2.95
C TYR A 149 -8.51 9.84 3.76
N TYR A 150 -9.70 9.69 4.34
CA TYR A 150 -10.29 10.78 5.13
C TYR A 150 -9.56 11.03 6.45
N GLU A 151 -8.95 10.00 7.05
CA GLU A 151 -8.10 10.21 8.23
C GLU A 151 -6.85 11.02 7.84
N ALA A 152 -6.27 10.79 6.66
CA ALA A 152 -5.14 11.57 6.15
C ALA A 152 -5.56 13.02 5.83
N LEU A 153 -6.72 13.24 5.21
CA LEU A 153 -7.26 14.60 5.00
C LEU A 153 -7.48 15.35 6.31
N LYS A 154 -7.98 14.67 7.33
CA LYS A 154 -8.13 15.25 8.68
C LYS A 154 -6.78 15.62 9.27
N GLN A 155 -5.75 14.81 9.08
CA GLN A 155 -4.39 15.13 9.52
C GLN A 155 -3.83 16.34 8.77
N ALA A 156 -4.00 16.38 7.45
CA ALA A 156 -3.57 17.46 6.56
C ALA A 156 -4.20 18.82 6.91
N GLY A 157 -5.45 18.83 7.39
CA GLY A 157 -6.12 20.03 7.89
C GLY A 157 -5.54 20.60 9.19
N ASN A 158 -4.77 19.81 9.95
CA ASN A 158 -4.13 20.23 11.20
C ASN A 158 -2.62 20.47 11.06
N GLN A 159 -1.93 19.69 10.22
CA GLN A 159 -0.50 19.82 9.95
C GLN A 159 -0.19 19.36 8.52
N PRO A 160 0.87 19.86 7.86
CA PRO A 160 1.24 19.42 6.51
C PRO A 160 1.44 17.90 6.46
N TYR A 161 0.63 17.21 5.66
CA TYR A 161 0.71 15.77 5.41
C TYR A 161 0.39 15.53 3.93
N PRO A 162 1.40 15.38 3.05
CA PRO A 162 1.18 15.16 1.63
C PRO A 162 0.40 13.87 1.35
N ILE A 163 -0.53 13.93 0.39
CA ILE A 163 -1.32 12.79 -0.05
C ILE A 163 -1.13 12.68 -1.57
N TYR A 164 -0.35 11.69 -1.98
CA TYR A 164 -0.15 11.32 -3.37
C TYR A 164 -1.26 10.35 -3.77
N GLN A 165 -2.28 10.86 -4.44
CA GLN A 165 -3.39 10.04 -4.90
C GLN A 165 -3.12 9.53 -6.31
N VAL A 166 -3.44 8.26 -6.56
CA VAL A 166 -3.48 7.62 -7.88
C VAL A 166 -4.92 7.21 -8.14
N ASN A 167 -5.55 7.83 -9.14
CA ASN A 167 -6.93 7.54 -9.51
C ASN A 167 -6.99 6.56 -10.71
N PHE A 168 -8.18 6.27 -11.23
CA PHE A 168 -8.29 5.31 -12.35
C PHE A 168 -7.72 5.86 -13.67
N ASP A 169 -7.76 7.17 -13.87
CA ASP A 169 -7.18 7.81 -15.06
C ASP A 169 -5.65 7.68 -15.04
N ASP A 170 -5.02 7.89 -13.89
CA ASP A 170 -3.58 7.66 -13.70
C ASP A 170 -3.20 6.20 -14.01
N LEU A 171 -4.02 5.23 -13.57
CA LEU A 171 -3.80 3.81 -13.86
C LEU A 171 -3.92 3.51 -15.37
N GLN A 172 -4.87 4.15 -16.04
CA GLN A 172 -5.01 4.01 -17.50
C GLN A 172 -3.80 4.60 -18.23
N MET A 173 -3.32 5.77 -17.83
CA MET A 173 -2.12 6.39 -18.40
C MET A 173 -0.90 5.47 -18.22
N ALA A 174 -0.70 4.91 -17.03
CA ALA A 174 0.39 3.97 -16.78
C ALA A 174 0.30 2.72 -17.67
N ALA A 175 -0.92 2.25 -17.96
CA ALA A 175 -1.17 1.12 -18.85
C ALA A 175 -0.85 1.45 -20.31
N GLU A 176 -1.31 2.60 -20.80
CA GLU A 176 -1.01 3.07 -22.14
C GLU A 176 0.50 3.19 -22.35
N GLU A 177 1.21 3.91 -21.47
CA GLU A 177 2.68 4.04 -21.54
C GLU A 177 3.40 2.68 -21.52
N GLY A 178 2.84 1.67 -20.84
CA GLY A 178 3.41 0.32 -20.81
C GLY A 178 3.37 -0.35 -22.17
N ASN A 179 2.22 -0.24 -22.84
CA ASN A 179 2.02 -0.79 -24.18
C ASN A 179 2.87 -0.09 -25.24
N TRP A 180 3.14 1.21 -25.11
CA TRP A 180 4.04 1.92 -26.03
C TRP A 180 5.51 1.54 -25.86
N SER A 181 5.96 1.17 -24.66
CA SER A 181 7.34 0.74 -24.40
C SER A 181 7.65 -0.71 -24.82
N GLU A 182 6.62 -1.52 -25.09
CA GLU A 182 6.74 -2.92 -25.52
C GLU A 182 6.58 -3.14 -27.04
N GLN A 183 6.46 -2.06 -27.83
CA GLN A 183 6.44 -2.06 -29.30
C GLN A 183 7.78 -1.61 -29.88
#